data_AF-A0A382WRH2-F1
#
_entry.id   AF-A0A382WRH2-F1
#
_cell.length_a   1.000
_cell.length_b   1.000
_cell.length_c   1.000
_cell.angle_alpha   90.00
_cell.angle_beta   90.00
_cell.angle_gamma   90.00
#
_symmetry.space_group_name_H-M   'P 1'
#
loop_
_entity.id
_entity.type
_entity.pdbx_description
1 polymer ?
#
loop_
_entity_poly.entity_id
_entity_poly.type
_entity_poly.pdbx_seq_one_letter_code
_entity_poly.pdbx_strand_id
1 'polypeptide(L)'
;MPHVVCTIEDAQALVGTEVGVSDWVLIDQARINLFADATDDHQWIHVDPDRAARDLPIGSTIAHGYLTLALIPALIDNFVEFVGLERIINYGINKARFKAMVPTGSRVRLRAVLDSARKRAGALQLILKCTLEV
;
A
#
# COMPACT_ATOMS: atom_id res chain seq x y z
N MET A 1 11.02 15.33 -4.65
CA MET A 1 10.62 16.08 -3.44
C MET A 1 9.15 15.79 -3.21
N PRO A 2 8.73 15.49 -1.97
CA PRO A 2 7.34 15.21 -1.69
C PRO A 2 6.47 16.43 -1.99
N HIS A 3 5.23 16.18 -2.45
CA HIS A 3 4.22 17.23 -2.52
C HIS A 3 3.81 17.61 -1.10
N VAL A 4 3.90 18.90 -0.77
CA VAL A 4 3.41 19.42 0.51
C VAL A 4 1.97 19.86 0.33
N VAL A 5 1.06 19.27 1.10
CA VAL A 5 -0.37 19.59 1.09
C VAL A 5 -0.74 20.19 2.44
N CYS A 6 -1.00 21.50 2.46
CA CYS A 6 -1.37 22.25 3.66
C CYS A 6 -2.88 22.56 3.70
N THR A 7 -3.47 22.77 2.53
CA THR A 7 -4.85 23.21 2.36
C THR A 7 -5.62 22.27 1.44
N ILE A 8 -6.94 22.45 1.36
CA ILE A 8 -7.72 21.70 0.37
C ILE A 8 -7.40 22.16 -1.04
N GLU A 9 -7.08 23.44 -1.22
CA GLU A 9 -6.76 24.04 -2.51
C GLU A 9 -5.47 23.40 -3.08
N ASP A 10 -4.48 23.14 -2.24
CA ASP A 10 -3.27 22.37 -2.62
C ASP A 10 -3.63 20.97 -3.09
N ALA A 11 -4.49 20.26 -2.35
CA ALA A 11 -4.94 18.93 -2.73
C ALA A 11 -5.77 18.95 -4.03
N GLN A 12 -6.62 19.96 -4.22
CA GLN A 12 -7.44 20.10 -5.43
C GLN A 12 -6.59 20.38 -6.67
N ALA A 13 -5.48 21.12 -6.54
CA ALA A 13 -4.55 21.38 -7.63
C ALA A 13 -3.84 20.10 -8.14
N LEU A 14 -3.80 19.05 -7.32
CA LEU A 14 -3.21 17.74 -7.67
C LEU A 14 -4.22 16.73 -8.23
N VAL A 15 -5.51 17.08 -8.29
CA VAL A 15 -6.53 16.15 -8.80
C VAL A 15 -6.27 15.83 -10.28
N GLY A 16 -6.25 14.54 -10.60
CA GLY A 16 -5.97 14.01 -11.93
C GLY A 16 -4.48 13.80 -12.22
N THR A 17 -3.56 14.21 -11.34
CA THR A 17 -2.13 14.03 -11.54
C THR A 17 -1.57 12.85 -10.75
N GLU A 18 -0.45 12.31 -11.23
CA GLU A 18 0.38 11.42 -10.41
C GLU A 18 1.02 12.22 -9.28
N VAL A 19 0.64 11.89 -8.05
CA VAL A 19 1.16 12.54 -6.84
C VAL A 19 2.47 11.92 -6.36
N GLY A 20 2.86 10.77 -6.91
CA GLY A 20 4.21 10.27 -6.71
C GLY A 20 4.38 8.79 -6.91
N VAL A 21 5.66 8.41 -6.77
CA VAL A 21 6.16 7.05 -6.84
C VAL A 21 7.03 6.83 -5.62
N SER A 22 6.75 5.81 -4.81
CA SER A 22 7.54 5.51 -3.60
C SER A 22 8.92 4.97 -3.94
N ASP A 23 9.77 4.78 -2.94
CA ASP A 23 10.92 3.89 -3.10
C ASP A 23 10.48 2.42 -3.14
N TRP A 24 11.37 1.54 -3.61
CA TRP A 24 11.16 0.09 -3.60
C TRP A 24 11.33 -0.46 -2.17
N VAL A 25 10.39 -1.30 -1.75
CA VAL A 25 10.42 -1.99 -0.44
C VAL A 25 10.53 -3.50 -0.64
N LEU A 26 11.47 -4.12 0.06
CA LEU A 26 11.64 -5.58 0.10
C LEU A 26 10.50 -6.24 0.88
N ILE A 27 9.96 -7.31 0.31
CA ILE A 27 8.99 -8.20 0.96
C ILE A 27 9.70 -9.51 1.30
N ASP A 28 10.24 -9.59 2.52
CA ASP A 28 10.93 -10.78 3.02
C ASP A 28 9.99 -11.67 3.86
N GLN A 29 10.48 -12.87 4.18
CA GLN A 29 9.71 -13.85 4.95
C GLN A 29 9.39 -13.34 6.35
N ALA A 30 10.29 -12.56 6.96
CA ALA A 30 10.09 -12.03 8.30
C ALA A 30 8.88 -11.10 8.35
N ARG A 31 8.75 -10.18 7.38
CA ARG A 31 7.58 -9.31 7.26
C ARG A 31 6.30 -10.11 7.03
N ILE A 32 6.35 -11.14 6.18
CA ILE A 32 5.19 -12.01 5.90
C ILE A 32 4.74 -12.74 7.17
N ASN A 33 5.68 -13.30 7.94
CA ASN A 33 5.39 -13.98 9.18
C ASN A 33 4.82 -13.03 10.24
N LEU A 34 5.41 -11.83 10.41
CA LEU A 34 4.89 -10.83 11.35
C LEU A 34 3.47 -10.37 10.98
N PHE A 35 3.16 -10.30 9.68
CA PHE A 35 1.79 -9.99 9.24
C PHE A 35 0.85 -11.16 9.55
N ALA A 36 1.26 -12.40 9.30
CA ALA A 36 0.49 -13.59 9.68
C ALA A 36 0.17 -13.60 11.18
N ASP A 37 1.16 -13.33 12.03
CA ASP A 37 0.99 -13.26 13.49
C ASP A 37 0.05 -12.12 13.92
N ALA A 38 0.07 -10.99 13.19
CA ALA A 38 -0.80 -9.85 13.49
C ALA A 38 -2.26 -10.07 13.06
N THR A 39 -2.52 -10.99 12.12
CA THR A 39 -3.86 -11.19 11.54
C THR A 39 -4.41 -12.60 11.71
N ASP A 40 -3.69 -13.49 12.38
CA ASP A 40 -3.98 -14.92 12.52
C ASP A 40 -4.16 -15.66 11.18
N ASP A 41 -3.57 -15.14 10.10
CA ASP A 41 -3.59 -15.75 8.76
C ASP A 41 -2.29 -16.49 8.49
N HIS A 42 -2.19 -17.69 9.06
CA HIS A 42 -1.06 -18.60 8.90
C HIS A 42 -1.28 -19.61 7.76
N GLN A 43 -2.01 -19.24 6.70
CA GLN A 43 -2.14 -20.12 5.53
C GLN A 43 -0.75 -20.48 5.00
N TRP A 44 -0.51 -21.77 4.77
CA TRP A 44 0.83 -22.33 4.45
C TRP A 44 1.53 -21.65 3.26
N ILE A 45 0.78 -21.11 2.30
CA ILE A 45 1.35 -20.39 1.15
C ILE A 45 2.12 -19.12 1.55
N HIS A 46 1.89 -18.62 2.77
CA HIS A 46 2.53 -17.44 3.34
C HIS A 46 3.70 -17.83 4.26
N VAL A 47 3.52 -18.87 5.09
CA VAL A 47 4.39 -19.11 6.27
C VAL A 47 5.15 -20.43 6.27
N ASP A 48 4.94 -21.32 5.28
CA ASP A 48 5.63 -22.61 5.17
C ASP A 48 6.51 -22.65 3.90
N PRO A 49 7.78 -22.19 3.98
CA PRO A 49 8.71 -22.19 2.84
C PRO A 49 8.95 -23.57 2.25
N ASP A 50 9.04 -24.61 3.08
CA ASP A 50 9.35 -25.96 2.63
C ASP A 50 8.19 -26.54 1.81
N ARG A 51 6.96 -26.35 2.28
CA ARG A 51 5.77 -26.76 1.52
C ARG A 51 5.56 -25.88 0.30
N ALA A 52 5.73 -24.57 0.41
CA ALA A 52 5.65 -23.65 -0.72
C ALA A 52 6.62 -24.01 -1.84
N ALA A 53 7.86 -24.39 -1.50
CA ALA A 53 8.85 -24.83 -2.47
C ALA A 53 8.45 -26.12 -3.23
N ARG A 54 7.68 -27.02 -2.59
CA ARG A 54 7.22 -28.28 -3.20
C ARG A 54 5.90 -28.14 -3.96
N ASP A 55 4.95 -27.40 -3.40
CA ASP A 55 3.54 -27.47 -3.79
C ASP A 55 3.08 -26.24 -4.60
N LEU A 56 3.77 -25.08 -4.51
CA LEU A 56 3.42 -23.91 -5.32
C LEU A 56 4.19 -23.89 -6.64
N PRO A 57 3.56 -23.54 -7.78
CA PRO A 57 4.24 -23.41 -9.07
C PRO A 57 5.41 -22.41 -9.07
N ILE A 58 5.36 -21.42 -8.18
CA ILE A 58 6.39 -20.39 -8.04
C ILE A 58 7.56 -20.83 -7.17
N GLY A 59 7.44 -21.97 -6.46
CA GLY A 59 8.51 -22.54 -5.64
C GLY A 59 8.92 -21.69 -4.42
N SER A 60 8.08 -20.75 -4.00
CA SER A 60 8.35 -19.85 -2.88
C SER A 60 7.04 -19.44 -2.22
N THR A 61 7.10 -19.05 -0.95
CA THR A 61 5.98 -18.40 -0.27
C THR A 61 5.63 -17.10 -0.99
N ILE A 62 4.39 -16.68 -0.84
CA ILE A 62 3.90 -15.40 -1.38
C ILE A 62 3.38 -14.54 -0.24
N ALA A 63 3.48 -13.23 -0.38
CA ALA A 63 2.93 -12.30 0.59
C ALA A 63 1.40 -12.36 0.63
N HIS A 64 0.81 -12.05 1.80
CA HIS A 64 -0.63 -11.83 1.90
C HIS A 64 -1.04 -10.65 1.01
N GLY A 65 -2.17 -10.78 0.31
CA GLY A 65 -2.74 -9.65 -0.43
C GLY A 65 -2.96 -8.45 0.50
N TYR A 66 -3.50 -8.70 1.70
CA TYR A 66 -3.73 -7.66 2.70
C TYR A 66 -2.45 -7.03 3.25
N LEU A 67 -1.32 -7.73 3.30
CA LEU A 67 -0.03 -7.13 3.62
C LEU A 67 0.33 -6.07 2.57
N THR A 68 0.24 -6.40 1.28
CA THR A 68 0.57 -5.44 0.21
C THR A 68 -0.32 -4.20 0.23
N LEU A 69 -1.59 -4.36 0.58
CA LEU A 69 -2.53 -3.27 0.77
C LEU A 69 -2.18 -2.42 2.01
N ALA A 70 -1.78 -3.06 3.11
CA ALA A 70 -1.40 -2.39 4.35
C ALA A 70 -0.10 -1.55 4.23
N LEU A 71 0.70 -1.77 3.19
CA LEU A 71 1.89 -0.94 2.91
C LEU A 71 1.55 0.44 2.34
N ILE A 72 0.37 0.62 1.72
CA ILE A 72 0.02 1.85 1.00
C ILE A 72 0.23 3.13 1.84
N PRO A 73 -0.25 3.22 3.09
CA PRO A 73 -0.06 4.43 3.90
C PRO A 73 1.42 4.80 4.06
N ALA A 74 2.26 3.83 4.46
CA ALA A 74 3.69 4.06 4.64
C ALA A 74 4.41 4.44 3.32
N LEU A 75 3.94 3.90 2.19
CA LEU A 75 4.51 4.23 0.88
C LEU A 75 4.08 5.62 0.38
N ILE A 76 2.90 6.12 0.76
CA ILE A 76 2.46 7.49 0.45
C ILE A 76 3.34 8.53 1.12
N ASP A 77 3.76 8.27 2.36
CA ASP A 77 4.61 9.19 3.15
C ASP A 77 5.98 9.46 2.49
N ASN A 78 6.36 8.68 1.46
CA ASN A 78 7.57 8.91 0.68
C ASN A 78 7.44 10.10 -0.28
N PHE A 79 6.22 10.49 -0.67
CA PHE A 79 6.00 11.50 -1.72
C PHE A 79 4.85 12.48 -1.45
N VAL A 80 4.08 12.33 -0.38
CA VAL A 80 3.15 13.37 0.09
C VAL A 80 3.41 13.67 1.56
N GLU A 81 3.56 14.95 1.89
CA GLU A 81 3.59 15.44 3.26
C GLU A 81 2.31 16.24 3.51
N PHE A 82 1.53 15.84 4.52
CA PHE A 82 0.36 16.59 4.95
C PHE A 82 0.69 17.44 6.15
N VAL A 83 0.62 18.76 6.01
CA VAL A 83 0.95 19.72 7.07
C VAL A 83 -0.32 20.31 7.64
N GLY A 84 -0.37 20.49 8.97
CA GLY A 84 -1.52 21.10 9.65
C GLY A 84 -2.72 20.18 9.86
N LEU A 85 -2.56 18.87 9.64
CA LEU A 85 -3.55 17.86 10.03
C LEU A 85 -3.22 17.28 11.41
N GLU A 86 -4.23 17.18 12.27
CA GLU A 86 -4.08 16.56 13.60
C GLU A 86 -3.89 15.03 13.50
N ARG A 87 -4.57 14.39 12.54
CA ARG A 87 -4.50 12.95 12.27
C ARG A 87 -4.99 12.63 10.86
N ILE A 88 -4.52 11.51 10.33
CA ILE A 88 -4.97 10.92 9.07
C ILE A 88 -5.58 9.55 9.38
N ILE A 89 -6.74 9.25 8.77
CA ILE A 89 -7.45 7.99 9.00
C ILE A 89 -7.73 7.34 7.65
N ASN A 90 -7.46 6.03 7.56
CA ASN A 90 -7.90 5.22 6.43
C ASN A 90 -9.41 5.00 6.51
N TYR A 91 -10.17 5.85 5.81
CA TYR A 91 -11.64 5.80 5.83
C TYR A 91 -12.20 4.51 5.20
N GLY A 92 -11.54 3.99 4.17
CA GLY A 92 -11.95 2.75 3.51
C GLY A 92 -11.38 2.61 2.11
N ILE A 93 -11.81 1.53 1.45
CA ILE A 93 -11.37 1.14 0.12
C ILE A 93 -12.60 0.95 -0.76
N ASN A 94 -12.66 1.66 -1.89
CA ASN A 94 -13.77 1.52 -2.83
C ASN A 94 -13.66 0.21 -3.62
N LYS A 95 -12.47 -0.10 -4.14
CA LYS A 95 -12.20 -1.31 -4.94
C LYS A 95 -10.74 -1.72 -4.83
N ALA A 96 -10.49 -2.96 -4.45
CA ALA A 96 -9.16 -3.59 -4.46
C ALA A 96 -9.16 -4.85 -5.33
N ARG A 97 -8.06 -5.10 -6.04
CA ARG A 97 -7.81 -6.32 -6.83
C ARG A 97 -6.34 -6.69 -6.76
N PHE A 98 -6.04 -7.95 -6.46
CA PHE A 98 -4.69 -8.51 -6.43
C PHE A 98 -4.47 -9.32 -7.71
N LYS A 99 -3.79 -8.72 -8.69
CA LYS A 99 -3.68 -9.29 -10.05
C LYS A 99 -2.46 -10.19 -10.24
N ALA A 100 -1.46 -10.08 -9.38
CA ALA A 100 -0.24 -10.85 -9.43
C ALA A 100 0.12 -11.34 -8.03
N MET A 101 0.79 -12.49 -7.95
CA MET A 101 1.42 -12.97 -6.73
C MET A 101 2.65 -12.11 -6.41
N VAL A 102 2.98 -11.98 -5.13
CA VAL A 102 4.21 -11.31 -4.66
C VAL A 102 5.07 -12.35 -3.94
N PRO A 103 5.99 -13.02 -4.64
CA PRO A 103 6.88 -13.99 -4.03
C PRO A 103 7.75 -13.36 -2.94
N THR A 104 8.09 -14.15 -1.93
CA THR A 104 9.10 -13.76 -0.93
C THR A 104 10.42 -13.42 -1.62
N GLY A 105 11.00 -12.28 -1.24
CA GLY A 105 12.19 -11.71 -1.85
C GLY A 105 11.91 -10.68 -2.95
N SER A 106 10.67 -10.57 -3.42
CA SER A 106 10.27 -9.50 -4.34
C SER A 106 10.36 -8.12 -3.70
N ARG A 107 10.48 -7.09 -4.54
CA ARG A 107 10.34 -5.70 -4.11
C ARG A 107 9.03 -5.16 -4.64
N VAL A 108 8.41 -4.25 -3.91
CA VAL A 108 7.20 -3.56 -4.37
C VAL A 108 7.36 -2.06 -4.27
N ARG A 109 6.61 -1.33 -5.11
CA ARG A 109 6.61 0.14 -5.13
C ARG A 109 5.22 0.67 -5.46
N LEU A 110 4.84 1.77 -4.84
CA LEU A 110 3.54 2.40 -5.05
C LEU A 110 3.65 3.51 -6.11
N ARG A 111 2.75 3.49 -7.10
CA ARG A 111 2.34 4.65 -7.91
C ARG A 111 0.97 5.12 -7.44
N ALA A 112 0.81 6.42 -7.23
CA ALA A 112 -0.47 6.98 -6.79
C ALA A 112 -0.89 8.18 -7.64
N VAL A 113 -2.17 8.18 -8.04
CA VAL A 113 -2.83 9.30 -8.71
C VAL A 113 -3.94 9.82 -7.79
N LEU A 114 -4.03 11.13 -7.59
CA LEU A 114 -5.12 11.72 -6.81
C LEU A 114 -6.38 11.82 -7.67
N ASP A 115 -7.38 11.01 -7.34
CA ASP A 115 -8.63 10.93 -8.09
C ASP A 115 -9.63 12.01 -7.67
N SER A 116 -9.69 12.33 -6.37
CA SER A 116 -10.52 13.44 -5.89
C SER A 116 -10.06 13.95 -4.52
N ALA A 117 -10.31 15.25 -4.28
CA ALA A 117 -10.12 15.91 -3.00
C ALA A 117 -11.36 16.75 -2.66
N ARG A 118 -11.97 16.54 -1.48
CA ARG A 118 -13.18 17.27 -1.05
C ARG A 118 -13.20 17.48 0.46
N LYS A 119 -13.88 18.54 0.92
CA LYS A 119 -14.25 18.66 2.34
C LYS A 119 -15.42 17.73 2.63
N ARG A 120 -15.38 17.03 3.76
CA ARG A 120 -16.48 16.22 4.26
C ARG A 120 -16.48 16.24 5.79
N ALA A 121 -17.58 16.67 6.39
CA ALA A 121 -17.76 16.72 7.85
C ALA A 121 -16.57 17.37 8.61
N GLY A 122 -16.04 18.48 8.08
CA GLY A 122 -14.90 19.19 8.66
C GLY A 122 -13.52 18.59 8.35
N ALA A 123 -13.44 17.44 7.67
CA ALA A 123 -12.19 16.81 7.27
C ALA A 123 -11.91 16.98 5.76
N LEU A 124 -10.64 16.87 5.38
CA LEU A 124 -10.23 16.67 3.99
C LEU A 124 -10.34 15.17 3.66
N GLN A 125 -11.13 14.83 2.64
CA GLN A 125 -11.23 13.47 2.12
C GLN A 125 -10.54 13.39 0.76
N LEU A 126 -9.58 12.48 0.65
CA LEU A 126 -8.85 12.17 -0.57
C LEU A 126 -9.23 10.77 -1.05
N ILE A 127 -9.35 10.61 -2.37
CA ILE A 127 -9.44 9.30 -3.02
C ILE A 127 -8.21 9.15 -3.90
N LEU A 128 -7.39 8.14 -3.61
CA LEU A 128 -6.20 7.81 -4.38
C LEU A 128 -6.47 6.57 -5.24
N LYS A 129 -6.01 6.61 -6.49
CA LYS A 129 -5.85 5.44 -7.35
C LYS A 129 -4.43 4.92 -7.19
N CYS A 130 -4.31 3.79 -6.53
CA CYS A 130 -3.03 3.18 -6.17
C CYS A 130 -2.74 1.96 -7.05
N THR A 131 -1.51 1.87 -7.57
CA THR A 131 -0.97 0.66 -8.20
C THR A 131 0.30 0.27 -7.45
N LEU A 132 0.33 -0.94 -6.89
CA LEU A 132 1.59 -1.55 -6.46
C LEU A 132 2.21 -2.31 -7.64
N GLU A 133 3.43 -1.94 -7.96
CA GLU A 133 4.32 -2.64 -8.88
C GLU A 133 5.11 -3.71 -8.09
N VAL A 134 5.45 -4.80 -8.76
CA VAL A 134 6.26 -5.93 -8.24
C VAL A 134 7.45 -6.13 -9.16
#